data_AF-A0AAF0S2P6-F1
#
_entry.id   AF-A0AAF0S2P6-F1
#
_cell.length_a   1.000
_cell.length_b   1.000
_cell.length_c   1.000
_cell.angle_alpha   90.00
_cell.angle_beta   90.00
_cell.angle_gamma   90.00
#
_symmetry.space_group_name_H-M   'P 1'
#
loop_
_entity.id
_entity.type
_entity.pdbx_description
1 polymer ?
#
loop_
_entity_poly.entity_id
_entity_poly.type
_entity_poly.pdbx_seq_one_letter_code
_entity_poly.pdbx_strand_id
1 'polypeptide(L)'
;MPEIISVRCYVEQYESTTRPVGYRLLEKQTGRRVVLGETTTAGLEHFMQFIGATVANRDSFPALFSQHDDSDAIVVRGQVAADSADELLFKYDQQLSYLLD
;
A
#
# COMPACT_ATOMS: atom_id res chain seq x y z
N MET A 1 2.88 -8.28 -23.16
CA MET A 1 3.68 -7.48 -22.21
C MET A 1 2.98 -7.56 -20.86
N PRO A 2 3.69 -7.62 -19.72
CA PRO A 2 3.04 -7.49 -18.43
C PRO A 2 2.41 -6.11 -18.35
N GLU A 3 1.14 -6.04 -17.96
CA GLU A 3 0.42 -4.77 -17.83
C GLU A 3 0.91 -4.03 -16.59
N ILE A 4 1.21 -2.73 -16.75
CA ILE A 4 1.52 -1.83 -15.64
C ILE A 4 0.22 -1.13 -15.28
N ILE A 5 -0.25 -1.35 -14.06
CA ILE A 5 -1.47 -0.71 -13.55
C ILE A 5 -1.13 0.27 -12.43
N SER A 6 -2.10 1.11 -12.10
CA SER A 6 -2.04 2.05 -10.98
C SER A 6 -3.30 1.88 -10.14
N VAL A 7 -3.14 1.73 -8.83
CA VAL A 7 -4.25 1.57 -7.87
C VAL A 7 -4.15 2.60 -6.76
N ARG A 8 -5.30 3.12 -6.35
CA ARG A 8 -5.44 4.06 -5.22
C ARG A 8 -5.63 3.26 -3.95
N CYS A 9 -4.78 3.48 -2.96
CA CYS A 9 -4.77 2.74 -1.71
C CYS A 9 -5.04 3.64 -0.51
N TYR A 10 -5.54 3.02 0.55
CA TYR A 10 -5.57 3.57 1.90
C TYR A 10 -4.78 2.65 2.85
N VAL A 11 -4.33 3.21 3.96
CA VAL A 11 -3.65 2.52 5.04
C VAL A 11 -4.70 2.01 6.03
N GLU A 12 -4.71 0.71 6.25
CA GLU A 12 -5.47 0.09 7.32
C GLU A 12 -4.55 -0.32 8.47
N GLN A 13 -5.01 -0.03 9.69
CA GLN A 13 -4.40 -0.48 10.92
C GLN A 13 -5.02 -1.83 11.33
N TYR A 14 -4.19 -2.83 11.65
CA TYR A 14 -4.65 -4.14 12.09
C TYR A 14 -3.90 -4.62 13.34
N GLU A 15 -4.54 -5.46 14.14
CA GLU A 15 -3.87 -6.10 15.27
C GLU A 15 -3.08 -7.32 14.79
N SER A 16 -1.81 -7.39 15.16
CA SER A 16 -0.98 -8.57 14.94
C SER A 16 -0.88 -9.37 16.24
N THR A 17 -0.97 -10.69 16.14
CA THR A 17 -0.82 -11.60 17.28
C THR A 17 0.60 -11.58 17.87
N THR A 18 1.58 -11.04 17.15
CA THR A 18 3.02 -11.12 17.50
C THR A 18 3.67 -9.76 17.75
N ARG A 19 3.03 -8.65 17.38
CA ARG A 19 3.56 -7.28 17.58
C ARG A 19 2.41 -6.30 17.84
N PRO A 20 2.64 -5.22 18.62
CA PRO A 20 1.66 -4.15 18.75
C PRO A 20 1.45 -3.52 17.36
N VAL A 21 0.20 -3.53 16.89
CA VAL A 21 -0.35 -2.81 15.72
C VAL A 21 0.49 -2.88 14.42
N GLY A 22 -0.05 -3.55 13.41
CA GLY A 22 0.45 -3.51 12.04
C GLY A 22 -0.30 -2.50 11.16
N TYR A 23 0.33 -2.13 10.05
CA TYR A 23 -0.27 -1.33 8.99
C TYR A 23 -0.11 -2.02 7.65
N ARG A 24 -1.11 -1.91 6.78
CA ARG A 24 -1.09 -2.49 5.42
C ARG A 24 -1.83 -1.59 4.44
N LEU A 25 -1.58 -1.79 3.14
CA LEU A 25 -2.28 -1.10 2.07
C LEU A 25 -3.48 -1.92 1.60
N LEU A 26 -4.62 -1.26 1.45
CA LEU A 26 -5.81 -1.80 0.80
C LEU A 26 -6.21 -0.89 -0.36
N GLU A 27 -6.66 -1.49 -1.46
CA GLU A 27 -7.21 -0.78 -2.60
C GLU A 27 -8.53 -0.10 -2.20
N LYS A 28 -8.68 1.21 -2.44
CA LYS A 28 -9.88 1.97 -2.07
C LYS A 28 -11.13 1.41 -2.76
N GLN A 29 -11.03 1.06 -4.04
CA GLN A 29 -12.17 0.62 -4.84
C GLN A 29 -12.76 -0.71 -4.37
N THR A 30 -11.92 -1.66 -3.95
CA THR A 30 -12.35 -3.05 -3.70
C THR A 30 -12.16 -3.50 -2.26
N GLY A 31 -11.29 -2.83 -1.49
CA GLY A 31 -10.83 -3.30 -0.18
C GLY A 31 -9.82 -4.43 -0.24
N ARG A 32 -9.33 -4.82 -1.43
CA ARG A 32 -8.33 -5.88 -1.59
C ARG A 32 -6.99 -5.46 -1.01
N ARG A 33 -6.27 -6.40 -0.41
CA ARG A 33 -4.91 -6.18 0.07
C ARG A 33 -3.98 -5.88 -1.10
N VAL A 34 -3.19 -4.81 -0.99
CA VAL A 34 -2.14 -4.49 -1.94
C VAL A 34 -0.81 -4.89 -1.35
N VAL A 35 -0.14 -5.85 -2.00
CA VAL A 35 1.14 -6.39 -1.54
C VAL A 35 2.24 -6.00 -2.51
N LEU A 36 3.33 -5.49 -1.95
CA LEU A 36 4.58 -5.30 -2.68
C LEU A 36 5.36 -6.61 -2.55
N GLY A 37 5.72 -7.23 -3.68
CA GLY A 37 6.39 -8.53 -3.69
C GLY A 37 7.70 -8.55 -2.90
N GLU A 38 8.30 -9.74 -2.80
CA GLU A 38 9.54 -9.95 -2.05
C GLU A 38 10.62 -8.93 -2.45
N THR A 39 11.20 -8.30 -1.44
CA THR A 39 12.12 -7.17 -1.60
C THR A 39 13.41 -7.38 -0.79
N THR A 40 14.39 -6.52 -1.03
CA THR A 40 15.60 -6.47 -0.20
C THR A 40 15.29 -5.82 1.15
N THR A 41 16.17 -6.01 2.14
CA THR A 41 16.04 -5.34 3.44
C THR A 41 15.90 -3.82 3.30
N ALA A 42 16.66 -3.19 2.40
CA ALA A 42 16.58 -1.76 2.15
C ALA A 42 15.22 -1.34 1.55
N GLY A 43 14.66 -2.15 0.64
CA GLY A 43 13.33 -1.89 0.08
C GLY A 43 12.22 -1.99 1.12
N LEU A 44 12.33 -2.97 2.02
CA LEU A 44 11.42 -3.13 3.17
C LEU A 44 11.54 -1.93 4.13
N GLU A 45 12.75 -1.52 4.48
CA GLU A 45 13.00 -0.37 5.36
C GLU A 45 12.43 0.93 4.76
N HIS A 46 12.65 1.16 3.47
CA HIS A 46 12.12 2.32 2.77
C HIS A 46 10.58 2.35 2.79
N PHE A 47 9.94 1.21 2.53
CA PHE A 47 8.49 1.09 2.61
C PHE A 47 7.96 1.32 4.04
N MET A 48 8.64 0.76 5.04
CA MET A 48 8.27 0.96 6.45
C MET A 48 8.43 2.42 6.89
N GLN A 49 9.47 3.12 6.41
CA GLN A 49 9.66 4.55 6.65
C GLN A 49 8.54 5.37 5.99
N PHE A 50 8.18 5.05 4.76
CA PHE A 50 7.07 5.69 4.04
C PHE A 50 5.74 5.55 4.81
N ILE A 51 5.34 4.31 5.15
CA ILE A 51 4.11 4.06 5.92
C ILE A 51 4.19 4.70 7.32
N GLY A 52 5.34 4.64 7.99
CA GLY A 52 5.55 5.27 9.29
C GLY A 52 5.34 6.79 9.24
N ALA A 53 5.84 7.45 8.19
CA ALA A 53 5.62 8.87 7.96
C ALA A 53 4.14 9.18 7.69
N THR A 54 3.44 8.36 6.90
CA THR A 54 2.00 8.51 6.67
C THR A 54 1.20 8.40 7.98
N VAL A 55 1.50 7.40 8.81
CA VAL A 55 0.86 7.19 10.12
C VAL A 55 1.12 8.35 11.07
N ALA A 56 2.35 8.86 11.13
CA ALA A 56 2.71 10.00 11.98
C ALA A 56 1.96 11.29 11.60
N ASN A 57 1.48 11.40 10.36
CA ASN A 57 0.75 12.56 9.85
C ASN A 57 -0.75 12.29 9.64
N ARG A 58 -1.30 11.26 10.31
CA ARG A 58 -2.70 10.83 10.15
C ARG A 58 -3.72 11.95 10.33
N ASP A 59 -3.51 12.83 11.30
CA ASP A 59 -4.44 13.93 11.59
C ASP A 59 -4.46 14.99 10.46
N SER A 60 -3.35 15.13 9.72
CA SER A 60 -3.24 16.05 8.59
C SER A 60 -3.83 15.45 7.30
N PHE A 61 -3.80 14.12 7.16
CA PHE A 61 -4.25 13.40 5.96
C PHE A 61 -5.20 12.24 6.31
N PRO A 62 -6.39 12.53 6.85
CA PRO A 62 -7.31 11.50 7.33
C PRO A 62 -7.81 10.58 6.20
N ALA A 63 -7.92 11.09 4.97
CA ALA A 63 -8.37 10.33 3.81
C ALA A 63 -7.44 9.15 3.44
N LEU A 64 -6.15 9.23 3.81
CA LEU A 64 -5.21 8.13 3.63
C LEU A 64 -5.55 6.92 4.50
N PHE A 65 -6.45 7.06 5.49
CA PHE A 65 -6.88 6.00 6.40
C PHE A 65 -8.35 5.62 6.23
N SER A 66 -8.97 6.06 5.15
CA SER A 66 -10.38 5.81 4.84
C SER A 66 -10.52 5.19 3.46
N GLN A 67 -11.35 4.16 3.36
CA GLN A 67 -11.72 3.58 2.07
C GLN A 67 -12.62 4.51 1.26
N HIS A 68 -13.48 5.29 1.93
CA HIS A 68 -14.57 6.04 1.30
C HIS A 68 -14.26 7.51 1.07
N ASP A 69 -13.17 8.02 1.64
CA ASP A 69 -12.70 9.39 1.40
C ASP A 69 -11.65 9.36 0.29
N ASP A 70 -11.93 9.99 -0.84
CA ASP A 70 -11.09 9.95 -2.04
C ASP A 70 -10.26 11.23 -2.24
N SER A 71 -10.19 12.12 -1.23
CA SER A 71 -9.39 13.35 -1.32
C SER A 71 -7.89 13.08 -1.45
N ASP A 72 -7.40 12.03 -0.79
CA ASP A 72 -5.99 11.63 -0.78
C ASP A 72 -5.87 10.11 -0.86
N ALA A 73 -4.82 9.63 -1.52
CA ALA A 73 -4.51 8.20 -1.63
C ALA A 73 -3.01 7.94 -1.68
N ILE A 74 -2.61 6.73 -1.29
CA ILE A 74 -1.31 6.18 -1.70
C ILE A 74 -1.51 5.53 -3.06
N VAL A 75 -0.90 6.07 -4.10
CA VAL A 75 -0.96 5.49 -5.44
C VAL A 75 0.17 4.48 -5.60
N VAL A 76 -0.19 3.20 -5.74
CA VAL A 76 0.75 2.12 -6.05
C VAL A 76 0.67 1.83 -7.55
N ARG A 77 1.82 1.89 -8.22
CA ARG A 77 1.94 1.65 -9.67
C ARG A 77 3.04 0.62 -9.93
N GLY A 78 2.78 -0.34 -10.80
CA GLY A 78 3.77 -1.36 -11.15
C GLY A 78 3.19 -2.53 -11.94
N GLN A 79 4.01 -3.55 -12.18
CA GLN A 79 3.56 -4.81 -12.80
C GLN A 79 2.87 -5.70 -11.77
N VAL A 80 1.75 -6.31 -12.16
CA VAL A 80 1.06 -7.31 -11.33
C VAL A 80 1.73 -8.68 -11.48
N ALA A 81 2.05 -9.31 -10.35
CA ALA A 81 2.52 -10.69 -10.27
C ALA A 81 1.36 -11.66 -10.08
N ALA A 82 0.35 -11.29 -9.27
CA ALA A 82 -0.87 -12.06 -9.06
C ALA A 82 -2.05 -11.13 -8.78
N ASP A 83 -3.22 -11.48 -9.31
CA ASP A 83 -4.48 -10.78 -9.10
C ASP A 83 -5.51 -11.81 -8.63
N SER A 84 -6.06 -11.59 -7.44
CA SER A 84 -7.03 -12.47 -6.81
C SER A 84 -8.20 -11.67 -6.22
N ALA A 85 -9.19 -12.39 -5.70
CA ALA A 85 -10.37 -11.77 -5.10
C ALA A 85 -10.03 -10.91 -3.86
N ASP A 86 -8.98 -11.28 -3.11
CA ASP A 86 -8.64 -10.65 -1.83
C ASP A 86 -7.31 -9.88 -1.86
N GLU A 87 -6.48 -10.12 -2.88
CA GLU A 87 -5.12 -9.58 -2.96
C GLU A 87 -4.72 -9.21 -4.38
N LEU A 88 -4.05 -8.07 -4.48
CA LEU A 88 -3.31 -7.62 -5.65
C LEU A 88 -1.81 -7.55 -5.30
N LEU A 89 -1.03 -8.47 -5.89
CA LEU A 89 0.40 -8.58 -5.66
C LEU A 89 1.17 -7.90 -6.80
N PHE A 90 1.97 -6.90 -6.46
CA PHE A 90 2.89 -6.25 -7.40
C PHE A 90 4.27 -6.92 -7.37
N LYS A 91 4.94 -6.95 -8.52
CA LYS A 91 6.36 -7.31 -8.59
C LYS A 91 7.19 -6.19 -7.97
N TYR A 92 8.18 -6.57 -7.15
CA TYR A 92 9.20 -5.63 -6.70
C TYR A 92 10.29 -5.50 -7.76
N ASP A 93 10.17 -4.51 -8.63
CA ASP A 93 11.14 -4.20 -9.68
C ASP A 93 11.29 -2.66 -9.86
N GLN A 94 12.05 -2.24 -10.87
CA GLN A 94 12.31 -0.82 -11.14
C GLN A 94 11.07 -0.03 -11.59
N GLN A 95 9.97 -0.70 -11.91
CA GLN A 95 8.71 -0.08 -12.33
C GLN A 95 7.74 0.08 -11.16
N LEU A 96 8.02 -0.53 -10.00
CA LEU A 96 7.22 -0.37 -8.81
C LEU A 96 7.46 1.00 -8.18
N SER A 97 6.39 1.76 -7.96
CA SER A 97 6.40 3.00 -7.20
C SER A 97 5.19 3.12 -6.30
N TYR A 98 5.35 3.80 -5.17
CA TYR A 98 4.27 4.20 -4.28
C TYR A 98 4.47 5.67 -3.88
N LEU A 99 3.45 6.49 -4.07
CA LEU A 99 3.51 7.94 -3.88
C LEU A 99 2.20 8.41 -3.24
N LEU A 100 2.24 9.56 -2.56
CA LEU A 100 1.03 10.27 -2.17
C LEU A 100 0.52 11.06 -3.39
N ASP A 101 -0.78 10.98 -3.65
CA ASP A 101 -1.51 11.82 -4.62
C ASP A 101 -2.01 13.11 -3.94
#